data_AF-A0A8H3DXX8-F1
#
_entry.id   AF-A0A8H3DXX8-F1
#
_cell.length_a   1.000
_cell.length_b   1.000
_cell.length_c   1.000
_cell.angle_alpha   90.00
_cell.angle_beta   90.00
_cell.angle_gamma   90.00
#
_symmetry.space_group_name_H-M   'P 1'
#
loop_
_entity.id
_entity.type
_entity.pdbx_description
1 polymer ?
#
loop_
_entity_poly.entity_id
_entity_poly.type
_entity_poly.pdbx_seq_one_letter_code
_entity_poly.pdbx_strand_id
1 'polypeptide(L)'
;MGAFIWHQWARYVSLTAGIYGIWAGFWGILYRKFFWDFIGGKLQAPAPGEPPFSGGMITSPNVAPFVTIIVQIPLIQIITIVMSLVLVLLEWPAPVMKKLPIYRSLVFRAVWLFLLAFVAVLFYQGTNVAIYGLTAAIGYTRGQMKGEYMEEAKENRGKGEPTKA
;
A
#
# COMPACT_ATOMS: atom_id res chain seq x y z
N MET A 1 -7.37 16.57 27.98
CA MET A 1 -7.20 15.42 27.06
C MET A 1 -5.99 15.72 26.17
N GLY A 2 -5.14 14.74 25.85
CA GLY A 2 -3.96 14.96 25.01
C GLY A 2 -4.33 15.33 23.56
N ALA A 3 -3.43 16.03 22.86
CA ALA A 3 -3.61 16.36 21.44
C ALA A 3 -3.38 15.11 20.57
N PHE A 4 -4.19 14.96 19.53
CA PHE A 4 -4.03 13.87 18.55
C PHE A 4 -2.79 14.09 17.67
N ILE A 5 -1.91 13.09 17.61
CA ILE A 5 -0.67 13.11 16.84
C ILE A 5 -0.89 12.39 15.51
N TRP A 6 -1.02 13.15 14.43
CA TRP A 6 -1.44 12.65 13.12
C TRP A 6 -0.44 11.70 12.48
N HIS A 7 0.86 12.01 12.54
CA HIS A 7 1.87 11.17 11.89
C HIS A 7 2.04 9.81 12.59
N GLN A 8 1.80 9.74 13.90
CA GLN A 8 1.85 8.47 14.64
C GLN A 8 0.66 7.58 14.28
N TRP A 9 -0.54 8.15 14.21
CA TRP A 9 -1.71 7.42 13.72
C TRP A 9 -1.53 6.98 12.27
N ALA A 10 -1.05 7.88 11.40
CA ALA A 10 -0.78 7.58 9.99
C ALA A 10 0.22 6.43 9.83
N ARG A 11 1.21 6.34 10.72
CA ARG A 11 2.18 5.23 10.76
C ARG A 11 1.56 3.87 11.02
N TYR A 12 0.55 3.79 11.88
CA TYR A 12 -0.14 2.53 12.12
C TYR A 12 -0.98 2.13 10.89
N VAL A 13 -1.68 3.09 10.28
CA VAL A 13 -2.46 2.83 9.07
C VAL A 13 -1.55 2.46 7.88
N SER A 14 -0.38 3.10 7.75
CA SER A 14 0.59 2.80 6.69
C SER A 14 1.25 1.44 6.89
N LEU A 15 1.50 0.99 8.12
CA LEU A 15 1.92 -0.39 8.40
C LEU A 15 0.86 -1.40 7.97
N THR A 16 -0.42 -1.14 8.25
CA THR A 16 -1.52 -1.97 7.76
C THR A 16 -1.55 -2.00 6.23
N ALA A 17 -1.42 -0.85 5.57
CA ALA A 17 -1.36 -0.76 4.11
C ALA A 17 -0.16 -1.54 3.53
N GLY A 18 1.02 -1.43 4.15
CA GLY A 18 2.23 -2.12 3.73
C GLY A 18 2.10 -3.65 3.85
N ILE A 19 1.73 -4.15 5.02
CA ILE A 19 1.56 -5.60 5.24
C ILE A 19 0.46 -6.16 4.32
N TYR A 20 -0.66 -5.47 4.22
CA TYR A 20 -1.75 -5.88 3.33
C TYR A 20 -1.34 -5.83 1.86
N GLY A 21 -0.47 -4.89 1.46
CA GLY A 21 0.01 -4.80 0.08
C GLY A 21 0.95 -5.94 -0.33
N ILE A 22 1.77 -6.43 0.60
CA ILE A 22 2.56 -7.66 0.38
C ILE A 22 1.62 -8.86 0.17
N TRP A 23 0.62 -9.00 1.04
CA TRP A 23 -0.39 -10.06 0.96
C TRP A 23 -1.22 -9.97 -0.33
N ALA A 24 -1.75 -8.79 -0.63
CA ALA A 24 -2.56 -8.53 -1.81
C ALA A 24 -1.78 -8.79 -3.10
N GLY A 25 -0.53 -8.34 -3.18
CA GLY A 25 0.33 -8.61 -4.34
C GLY A 25 0.59 -10.10 -4.53
N PHE A 26 0.86 -10.84 -3.45
CA PHE A 26 1.02 -12.30 -3.50
C PHE A 26 -0.24 -12.98 -4.07
N TRP A 27 -1.43 -12.69 -3.52
CA TRP A 27 -2.69 -13.24 -4.04
C TRP A 27 -3.03 -12.73 -5.44
N GLY A 28 -2.64 -11.50 -5.77
CA GLY A 28 -2.82 -10.92 -7.08
C GLY A 28 -1.96 -11.58 -8.16
N ILE A 29 -0.84 -12.21 -7.81
CA ILE A 29 -0.01 -13.03 -8.73
C ILE A 29 -0.72 -14.36 -9.03
N LEU A 30 -1.41 -14.94 -8.04
CA LEU A 30 -2.15 -16.21 -8.18
C LEU A 30 -3.49 -16.00 -8.91
N TYR A 31 -4.20 -14.91 -8.61
CA TYR A 31 -5.53 -14.61 -9.15
C TYR A 31 -5.51 -13.26 -9.85
N ARG A 32 -4.92 -13.23 -11.04
CA ARG A 32 -4.62 -11.99 -11.75
C ARG A 32 -5.89 -11.41 -12.38
N LYS A 33 -6.41 -10.33 -11.79
CA LYS A 33 -7.60 -9.63 -12.27
C LYS A 33 -7.37 -8.12 -12.26
N PHE A 34 -7.53 -7.50 -13.42
CA PHE A 34 -7.55 -6.05 -13.56
C PHE A 34 -8.80 -5.49 -12.90
N PHE A 35 -8.66 -4.51 -12.02
CA PHE A 35 -9.78 -4.01 -11.23
C PHE A 35 -10.84 -3.34 -12.10
N TRP A 36 -10.43 -2.57 -13.12
CA TRP A 36 -11.35 -1.80 -13.96
C TRP A 36 -11.79 -2.55 -15.23
N ASP A 37 -11.73 -3.88 -15.22
CA ASP A 37 -12.10 -4.73 -16.37
C ASP A 37 -13.59 -4.60 -16.76
N PHE A 38 -14.42 -4.16 -15.81
CA PHE A 38 -15.83 -3.86 -16.02
C PHE A 38 -16.11 -2.57 -16.79
N ILE A 39 -15.13 -1.66 -16.94
CA ILE A 39 -15.32 -0.42 -17.70
C ILE A 39 -15.28 -0.75 -19.19
N GLY A 40 -16.45 -0.72 -19.83
CA GLY A 40 -16.61 -1.06 -21.25
C GLY A 40 -16.50 -2.56 -21.56
N GLY A 41 -16.39 -3.41 -20.53
CA GLY A 41 -16.51 -4.86 -20.65
C GLY A 41 -17.94 -5.31 -20.92
N LYS A 42 -18.09 -6.50 -21.50
CA LYS A 42 -19.40 -7.13 -21.76
C LYS A 42 -19.43 -8.51 -21.13
N LEU A 43 -20.59 -8.91 -20.62
CA LEU A 43 -20.81 -10.28 -20.19
C LEU A 43 -20.93 -11.17 -21.44
N GLN A 44 -20.21 -12.28 -21.44
CA GLN A 44 -20.33 -13.29 -22.47
C GLN A 44 -21.46 -14.24 -22.10
N ALA A 45 -22.26 -14.63 -23.09
CA ALA A 45 -23.26 -15.66 -22.91
C ALA A 45 -22.58 -16.99 -22.53
N PRO A 46 -23.14 -17.78 -21.60
CA PRO A 46 -22.70 -19.15 -21.33
C PRO A 46 -22.58 -19.96 -22.63
N ALA A 47 -21.60 -20.86 -22.68
CA ALA A 47 -21.55 -21.82 -23.78
C ALA A 47 -22.80 -22.73 -23.75
N PRO A 48 -23.23 -23.30 -24.89
CA PRO A 48 -24.39 -24.19 -24.92
C PRO A 48 -24.24 -25.35 -23.91
N GLY A 49 -25.19 -25.49 -22.99
CA GLY A 49 -25.18 -26.53 -21.95
C GLY A 49 -24.50 -26.14 -20.63
N GLU A 50 -23.87 -24.97 -20.56
CA GLU A 50 -23.27 -24.46 -19.32
C GLU A 50 -24.30 -23.75 -18.41
N PRO A 51 -24.05 -23.66 -17.10
CA PRO A 51 -24.93 -22.96 -16.17
C PRO A 51 -25.19 -21.50 -16.57
N PRO A 52 -26.38 -20.94 -16.27
CA PRO A 52 -26.63 -19.50 -16.42
C PRO A 52 -25.51 -18.68 -15.75
N PHE A 53 -25.04 -17.63 -16.43
CA PHE A 53 -23.98 -16.71 -15.98
C PHE A 53 -22.53 -17.25 -15.98
N SER A 54 -22.24 -18.43 -16.54
CA SER A 54 -20.88 -18.99 -16.60
C SER A 54 -19.96 -18.40 -17.68
N GLY A 55 -20.49 -17.64 -18.64
CA GLY A 55 -19.73 -17.15 -19.80
C GLY A 55 -18.59 -16.18 -19.49
N GLY A 56 -18.58 -15.57 -18.30
CA GLY A 56 -17.53 -14.66 -17.87
C GLY A 56 -17.62 -13.27 -18.50
N MET A 57 -16.55 -12.48 -18.36
CA MET A 57 -16.47 -11.10 -18.86
C MET A 57 -15.44 -10.99 -19.98
N ILE A 58 -15.86 -10.40 -21.09
CA ILE A 58 -14.98 -9.97 -22.18
C ILE A 58 -14.60 -8.52 -21.89
N THR A 59 -13.29 -8.26 -21.81
CA THR A 59 -12.74 -6.93 -21.59
C THR A 59 -12.72 -6.11 -22.88
N SER A 60 -12.80 -4.78 -22.73
CA SER A 60 -12.67 -3.87 -23.86
C SER A 60 -11.27 -3.95 -24.49
N PRO A 61 -11.12 -3.90 -25.83
CA PRO A 61 -9.81 -3.82 -26.47
C PRO A 61 -8.95 -2.64 -25.98
N ASN A 62 -9.60 -1.56 -25.51
CA ASN A 62 -8.92 -0.37 -25.01
C ASN A 62 -8.13 -0.61 -23.72
N VAL A 63 -8.44 -1.69 -22.96
CA VAL A 63 -7.71 -2.02 -21.72
C VAL A 63 -6.60 -3.05 -21.95
N ALA A 64 -6.31 -3.42 -23.20
CA ALA A 64 -5.26 -4.39 -23.54
C ALA A 64 -3.90 -4.11 -22.87
N PRO A 65 -3.41 -2.85 -22.78
CA PRO A 65 -2.15 -2.57 -22.07
C PRO A 65 -2.19 -2.99 -20.59
N PHE A 66 -3.32 -2.76 -19.90
CA PHE A 66 -3.50 -3.15 -18.51
C PHE A 66 -3.57 -4.67 -18.35
N VAL A 67 -4.26 -5.35 -19.28
CA VAL A 67 -4.32 -6.81 -19.31
C VAL A 67 -2.91 -7.42 -19.44
N THR A 68 -2.06 -6.88 -20.32
CA THR A 68 -0.67 -7.36 -20.45
C THR A 68 0.12 -7.21 -19.15
N ILE A 69 0.11 -6.02 -18.55
CA ILE A 69 0.96 -5.76 -17.37
C ILE A 69 0.40 -6.32 -16.06
N ILE A 70 -0.89 -6.68 -15.98
CA ILE A 70 -1.53 -7.20 -14.74
C ILE A 70 -1.82 -8.69 -14.82
N VAL A 71 -2.32 -9.15 -15.97
CA VAL A 71 -2.79 -10.54 -16.15
C VAL A 71 -1.69 -11.42 -16.74
N GLN A 72 -0.96 -10.93 -17.75
CA GLN A 72 0.06 -11.74 -18.41
C GLN A 72 1.40 -11.76 -17.63
N ILE A 73 1.91 -10.58 -17.23
CA ILE A 73 3.29 -10.41 -16.67
C ILE A 73 3.34 -10.18 -15.14
N PRO A 74 2.21 -10.28 -14.44
CA PRO A 74 1.90 -9.59 -13.15
C PRO A 74 2.85 -8.47 -12.66
N LEU A 75 3.20 -7.51 -13.54
CA LEU A 75 4.13 -6.42 -13.22
C LEU A 75 3.61 -5.52 -12.08
N ILE A 76 2.32 -5.16 -12.11
CA ILE A 76 1.71 -4.27 -11.11
C ILE A 76 1.72 -4.88 -9.71
N GLN A 77 1.50 -6.19 -9.61
CA GLN A 77 1.52 -6.92 -8.35
C GLN A 77 2.93 -6.98 -7.79
N ILE A 78 3.95 -7.22 -8.63
CA ILE A 78 5.36 -7.18 -8.24
C ILE A 78 5.74 -5.78 -7.74
N ILE A 79 5.37 -4.73 -8.48
CA ILE A 79 5.63 -3.34 -8.07
C ILE A 79 4.96 -3.05 -6.72
N THR A 80 3.72 -3.49 -6.52
CA THR A 80 2.99 -3.31 -5.27
C THR A 80 3.70 -3.99 -4.10
N ILE A 81 4.17 -5.25 -4.26
CA ILE A 81 4.94 -5.96 -3.24
C ILE A 81 6.21 -5.17 -2.89
N VAL A 82 6.98 -4.74 -3.90
CA VAL A 82 8.23 -3.98 -3.69
C VAL A 82 7.95 -2.66 -2.96
N MET A 83 6.94 -1.91 -3.40
CA MET A 83 6.57 -0.64 -2.78
C MET A 83 6.11 -0.82 -1.34
N SER A 84 5.35 -1.88 -1.06
CA SER A 84 4.89 -2.23 0.27
C SER A 84 6.00 -2.71 1.19
N LEU A 85 6.99 -3.47 0.68
CA LEU A 85 8.18 -3.85 1.45
C LEU A 85 8.99 -2.62 1.86
N VAL A 86 9.22 -1.69 0.93
CA VAL A 86 9.91 -0.42 1.22
C VAL A 86 9.12 0.40 2.26
N LEU A 87 7.80 0.46 2.15
CA LEU A 87 6.95 1.13 3.13
C LEU A 87 7.09 0.50 4.53
N VAL A 88 6.98 -0.82 4.64
CA VAL A 88 7.15 -1.53 5.92
C VAL A 88 8.55 -1.27 6.50
N LEU A 89 9.60 -1.26 5.68
CA LEU A 89 10.95 -0.91 6.12
C LEU A 89 11.09 0.54 6.60
N LEU A 90 10.26 1.48 6.11
CA LEU A 90 10.28 2.86 6.56
C LEU A 90 9.48 3.08 7.84
N GLU A 91 8.40 2.32 8.04
CA GLU A 91 7.55 2.43 9.23
C GLU A 91 8.02 1.54 10.38
N TRP A 92 8.64 0.42 10.07
CA TRP A 92 9.34 -0.47 10.98
C TRP A 92 10.82 -0.57 10.58
N PRO A 93 11.60 0.49 10.85
CA PRO A 93 12.98 0.58 10.36
C PRO A 93 13.94 -0.34 11.12
N ALA A 94 14.79 -1.01 10.35
CA ALA A 94 16.06 -1.51 10.87
C ALA A 94 16.92 -0.32 11.36
N PRO A 95 17.84 -0.51 12.32
CA PRO A 95 18.65 0.58 12.87
C PRO A 95 19.40 1.42 11.82
N VAL A 96 19.83 0.81 10.71
CA VAL A 96 20.53 1.50 9.62
C VAL A 96 19.61 2.48 8.89
N MET A 97 18.32 2.16 8.72
CA MET A 97 17.35 3.01 8.02
C MET A 97 17.10 4.32 8.74
N LYS A 98 17.22 4.33 10.08
CA LYS A 98 17.01 5.54 10.91
C LYS A 98 18.01 6.66 10.61
N LYS A 99 19.16 6.32 10.00
CA LYS A 99 20.22 7.29 9.62
C LYS A 99 19.93 7.99 8.30
N LEU A 100 19.03 7.45 7.47
CA LEU A 100 18.72 8.04 6.17
C LEU A 100 17.78 9.23 6.32
N PRO A 101 17.99 10.34 5.57
CA PRO A 101 17.16 11.54 5.69
C PRO A 101 15.70 11.27 5.29
N ILE A 102 15.46 10.26 4.47
CA ILE A 102 14.13 9.84 4.03
C ILE A 102 13.27 9.26 5.17
N TYR A 103 13.91 8.67 6.19
CA TYR A 103 13.23 8.05 7.32
C TYR A 103 12.43 9.06 8.15
N ARG A 104 12.82 10.33 8.20
CA ARG A 104 12.12 11.37 8.98
C ARG A 104 11.13 12.21 8.16
N SER A 105 11.05 11.99 6.85
CA SER A 105 10.21 12.81 5.98
C SER A 105 8.76 12.34 5.99
N LEU A 106 7.85 13.18 6.51
CA LEU A 106 6.41 12.94 6.44
C LEU A 106 5.90 13.14 5.01
N VAL A 107 6.45 14.12 4.29
CA VAL A 107 6.13 14.39 2.88
C VAL A 107 6.46 13.19 2.00
N PHE A 108 7.62 12.59 2.19
CA PHE A 108 8.00 11.39 1.44
C PHE A 108 6.99 10.26 1.65
N ARG A 109 6.58 10.01 2.90
CA ARG A 109 5.59 8.97 3.20
C ARG A 109 4.24 9.26 2.55
N ALA A 110 3.75 10.49 2.63
CA ALA A 110 2.50 10.88 2.00
C ALA A 110 2.53 10.62 0.48
N VAL A 111 3.60 11.02 -0.20
CA VAL A 111 3.78 10.79 -1.64
C VAL A 111 3.91 9.30 -1.96
N TRP A 112 4.71 8.56 -1.19
CA TRP A 112 4.89 7.12 -1.39
C TRP A 112 3.59 6.35 -1.26
N LEU A 113 2.79 6.67 -0.24
CA LEU A 113 1.49 6.06 0.01
C LEU A 113 0.46 6.41 -1.07
N PHE A 114 0.49 7.65 -1.58
CA PHE A 114 -0.36 8.05 -2.71
C PHE A 114 -0.01 7.26 -3.98
N LEU A 115 1.28 7.13 -4.30
CA LEU A 115 1.73 6.32 -5.43
C LEU A 115 1.39 4.84 -5.24
N LEU A 116 1.59 4.29 -4.04
CA LEU A 116 1.21 2.92 -3.71
C LEU A 116 -0.29 2.71 -3.91
N ALA A 117 -1.13 3.65 -3.47
CA ALA A 117 -2.57 3.56 -3.64
C ALA A 117 -2.98 3.58 -5.12
N PHE A 118 -2.34 4.44 -5.92
CA PHE A 118 -2.57 4.50 -7.36
C PHE A 118 -2.18 3.20 -8.07
N VAL A 119 -1.03 2.61 -7.73
CA VAL A 119 -0.61 1.32 -8.33
C VAL A 119 -1.54 0.19 -7.86
N ALA A 120 -1.88 0.15 -6.57
CA ALA A 120 -2.64 -0.94 -5.99
C ALA A 120 -4.10 -0.99 -6.48
N VAL A 121 -4.73 0.16 -6.76
CA VAL A 121 -6.12 0.18 -7.25
C VAL A 121 -6.28 -0.38 -8.68
N LEU A 122 -5.18 -0.65 -9.38
CA LEU A 122 -5.24 -1.22 -10.73
C LEU A 122 -5.63 -2.71 -10.72
N PHE A 123 -5.47 -3.43 -9.60
CA PHE A 123 -5.81 -4.85 -9.53
C PHE A 123 -6.70 -5.16 -8.31
N TYR A 124 -7.54 -6.18 -8.44
CA TYR A 124 -8.64 -6.41 -7.49
C TYR A 124 -8.22 -6.52 -6.03
N GLN A 125 -7.18 -7.31 -5.74
CA GLN A 125 -6.71 -7.56 -4.38
C GLN A 125 -6.07 -6.31 -3.75
N GLY A 126 -5.61 -5.36 -4.57
CA GLY A 126 -4.96 -4.13 -4.13
C GLY A 126 -5.92 -3.04 -3.64
N THR A 127 -7.24 -3.21 -3.81
CA THR A 127 -8.25 -2.19 -3.41
C THR A 127 -8.12 -1.75 -1.95
N ASN A 128 -7.96 -2.69 -1.01
CA ASN A 128 -7.79 -2.37 0.42
C ASN A 128 -6.47 -1.62 0.68
N VAL A 129 -5.41 -1.98 -0.04
CA VAL A 129 -4.11 -1.28 0.02
C VAL A 129 -4.28 0.17 -0.41
N ALA A 130 -5.07 0.42 -1.46
CA ALA A 130 -5.35 1.76 -1.94
C ALA A 130 -6.14 2.59 -0.91
N ILE A 131 -7.16 1.99 -0.28
CA ILE A 131 -7.97 2.67 0.76
C ILE A 131 -7.09 3.02 1.96
N TYR A 132 -6.36 2.06 2.52
CA TYR A 132 -5.50 2.31 3.68
C TYR A 132 -4.33 3.24 3.33
N GLY A 133 -3.74 3.06 2.16
CA GLY A 133 -2.66 3.90 1.65
C GLY A 133 -3.08 5.36 1.54
N LEU A 134 -4.22 5.63 0.90
CA LEU A 134 -4.76 6.99 0.76
C LEU A 134 -5.13 7.59 2.12
N THR A 135 -5.71 6.79 3.02
CA THR A 135 -6.05 7.22 4.40
C THR A 135 -4.80 7.63 5.17
N ALA A 136 -3.74 6.83 5.12
CA ALA A 136 -2.45 7.15 5.75
C ALA A 136 -1.79 8.38 5.08
N ALA A 137 -1.87 8.52 3.76
CA ALA A 137 -1.35 9.68 3.05
C ALA A 137 -2.03 10.98 3.50
N ILE A 138 -3.35 10.97 3.70
CA ILE A 138 -4.10 12.08 4.30
C ILE A 138 -3.61 12.35 5.73
N GLY A 139 -3.40 11.31 6.53
CA GLY A 139 -2.88 11.43 7.89
C GLY A 139 -1.50 12.11 7.93
N TYR A 140 -0.55 11.66 7.11
CA TYR A 140 0.77 12.28 7.01
C TYR A 140 0.72 13.72 6.50
N THR A 141 -0.13 13.98 5.51
CA THR A 141 -0.35 15.34 4.99
C THR A 141 -0.87 16.26 6.10
N ARG A 142 -1.83 15.78 6.89
CA ARG A 142 -2.38 16.54 8.02
C ARG A 142 -1.35 16.80 9.12
N GLY A 143 -0.51 15.81 9.44
CA GLY A 143 0.61 15.97 10.37
C GLY A 143 1.62 17.01 9.88
N GLN A 144 1.98 16.97 8.59
CA GLN A 144 2.84 17.97 7.98
C GLN A 144 2.26 19.38 8.05
N MET A 145 0.96 19.56 7.75
CA MET A 145 0.28 20.85 7.85
C MET A 145 0.23 21.40 9.28
N LYS A 146 0.29 20.52 10.28
CA LYS A 146 0.33 20.89 11.70
C LYS A 146 1.75 21.13 12.23
N GLY A 147 2.78 20.98 11.39
CA GLY A 147 4.18 21.13 11.79
C GLY A 147 4.68 19.97 12.66
N GLU A 148 4.04 18.80 12.60
CA GLU A 148 4.54 17.62 13.31
C GLU A 148 5.86 17.14 12.70
N TYR A 149 6.76 16.65 13.54
CA TYR A 149 8.03 16.05 13.13
C TYR A 149 8.27 14.76 13.90
N MET A 150 9.06 13.87 13.31
CA MET A 150 9.47 12.62 13.95
C MET A 150 10.66 12.91 14.87
N GLU A 151 10.49 12.72 16.17
CA GLU A 151 11.56 12.89 17.15
C GLU A 151 12.69 11.87 16.92
N GLU A 152 13.93 12.29 17.14
CA GLU A 152 15.05 11.36 17.20
C GLU A 152 14.81 10.39 18.35
N ALA A 153 14.85 9.10 18.07
CA ALA A 153 14.99 8.12 19.12
C ALA A 153 16.34 8.41 19.80
N LYS A 154 16.33 9.15 20.92
CA LYS A 154 17.44 9.15 21.87
C LYS A 154 17.84 7.69 21.99
N GLU A 155 19.12 7.39 21.80
CA GLU A 155 19.62 6.03 22.06
C GLU A 155 18.93 5.55 23.34
N ASN A 156 18.19 4.44 23.27
CA ASN A 156 17.61 3.80 24.44
C ASN A 156 18.78 3.27 25.30
N ARG A 157 19.63 4.16 25.80
CA ARG A 157 20.43 3.93 26.98
C ARG A 157 19.40 3.91 28.09
N GLY A 158 18.93 2.71 28.41
CA GLY A 158 18.66 2.40 29.79
C GLY A 158 19.90 2.82 30.56
N LYS A 159 19.89 4.05 31.06
CA LYS A 159 20.75 4.40 32.18
C LYS A 159 20.18 3.54 33.29
N GLY A 160 20.76 2.35 33.48
CA GLY A 160 20.63 1.64 34.72
C GLY A 160 20.87 2.68 35.81
N GLU A 161 19.91 2.84 36.70
CA GLU A 161 20.12 3.63 37.89
C GLU A 161 21.45 3.17 38.50
N PRO A 162 22.36 4.10 38.84
CA PRO A 162 23.57 3.69 39.53
C PRO A 162 23.10 3.05 40.84
N THR A 163 23.29 1.73 40.95
CA THR A 163 23.13 1.00 42.20
C THR A 163 23.97 1.76 43.22
N LYS A 164 23.32 2.42 44.16
CA LYS A 164 24.02 3.05 45.28
C LYS A 164 24.75 1.93 46.01
N ALA A 165 26.07 2.07 46.09
CA ALA A 165 26.96 1.21 46.84
C ALA A 165 26.54 1.10 48.31
#